data_AF-A0A519YU61-F1
#
_entry.id   AF-A0A519YU61-F1
#
_cell.length_a   1.000
_cell.length_b   1.000
_cell.length_c   1.000
_cell.angle_alpha   90.00
_cell.angle_beta   90.00
_cell.angle_gamma   90.00
#
_symmetry.space_group_name_H-M   'P 1'
#
loop_
_entity.id
_entity.type
_entity.pdbx_description
1 polymer ?
#
loop_
_entity_poly.entity_id
_entity_poly.type
_entity_poly.pdbx_seq_one_letter_code
_entity_poly.pdbx_strand_id
1 'polypeptide(L)'
;MKPRLVPVVAQALRCLALTGMALSLGACTVIPTPIDVNQSAPQAKQRLDTLIADEEPLHGTVTLYEAMARALKYNLDHKIELMDEQLKQKQLELRSFDMLPSLVASSGYNSRSNDAGARSRSLLSGNQSLEPSTSSERRSTTADLGLSWDVLDFGLAYVRAHQQADERMIATEKRRKVVNRILEDVRTAYWRAVSADRTFKKLVDLEGLAQRSLRQAEEMEARRIVAPLTVLGYQRDLLQVQGDVQRLQRELAQAKSQLAALMNLRPNADFKLMLPDRTDIMPELPGSADEMVLTGLRYRPELREAAYRQRINKLEMNAALLRALPSVKGLLGFNHDSNDYLFEKNWVSASAKVSWNLLNVFRYPAEKRAIEAEANVLDQRDMALTMAVMTQVHVARLRFVRLSQELNTISRSQSVQERILALSRSGYKVKSISQQSLVREELNSVLSEVRYDTAYADLQNSYANLYASMGLDNFAIDITSDMSIGALTKALEDHWTERATTLPQFQEVQG
;
A
#
# COMPACT_ATOMS: atom_id res chain seq x y z
N MET A 1 84.32 -9.76 21.28
CA MET A 1 83.22 -10.40 20.51
C MET A 1 81.88 -9.89 21.00
N LYS A 2 81.21 -9.01 20.24
CA LYS A 2 79.80 -8.63 20.36
C LYS A 2 79.30 -8.29 18.95
N PRO A 3 78.34 -9.01 18.35
CA PRO A 3 77.81 -8.61 17.05
C PRO A 3 76.66 -7.60 17.24
N ARG A 4 76.73 -6.53 16.45
CA ARG A 4 75.68 -5.51 16.25
C ARG A 4 74.71 -6.01 15.18
N LEU A 5 73.43 -6.18 15.52
CA LEU A 5 72.34 -6.45 14.56
C LEU A 5 71.03 -5.83 15.08
N VAL A 6 70.93 -4.50 15.10
CA VAL A 6 69.67 -3.78 15.41
C VAL A 6 69.64 -2.46 14.63
N PRO A 7 69.17 -2.46 13.36
CA PRO A 7 68.17 -1.43 13.02
C PRO A 7 67.08 -1.85 12.02
N VAL A 8 67.24 -2.95 11.28
CA VAL A 8 66.39 -3.25 10.10
C VAL A 8 65.01 -3.81 10.48
N VAL A 9 64.93 -4.63 11.53
CA VAL A 9 63.66 -5.26 11.96
C VAL A 9 62.71 -4.24 12.62
N ALA A 10 63.25 -3.24 13.33
CA ALA A 10 62.45 -2.20 13.98
C ALA A 10 61.88 -1.17 12.99
N GLN A 11 62.56 -0.92 11.86
CA GLN A 11 62.04 -0.08 10.78
C GLN A 11 60.96 -0.81 9.97
N ALA A 12 61.11 -2.12 9.71
CA ALA A 12 60.11 -2.91 9.02
C ALA A 12 58.78 -3.00 9.81
N LEU A 13 58.82 -3.20 11.13
CA LEU A 13 57.62 -3.21 11.97
C LEU A 13 56.93 -1.84 12.08
N ARG A 14 57.69 -0.74 12.09
CA ARG A 14 57.11 0.62 12.08
C ARG A 14 56.44 0.95 10.75
N CYS A 15 57.02 0.55 9.63
CA CYS A 15 56.39 0.70 8.32
C CYS A 15 55.11 -0.15 8.21
N LEU A 16 55.12 -1.40 8.70
CA LEU A 16 53.94 -2.28 8.68
C LEU A 16 52.78 -1.73 9.52
N ALA A 17 53.08 -1.19 10.71
CA ALA A 17 52.08 -0.58 11.59
C ALA A 17 51.50 0.73 11.03
N LEU A 18 52.33 1.57 10.38
CA LEU A 18 51.88 2.78 9.69
C LEU A 18 51.03 2.47 8.45
N THR A 19 51.37 1.42 7.67
CA THR A 19 50.52 0.97 6.56
C THR A 19 49.21 0.35 7.04
N GLY A 20 49.21 -0.42 8.14
CA GLY A 20 48.00 -0.98 8.73
C GLY A 20 47.03 0.08 9.24
N MET A 21 47.56 1.13 9.88
CA MET A 21 46.77 2.25 10.39
C MET A 21 46.19 3.13 9.27
N ALA A 22 46.92 3.32 8.17
CA ALA A 22 46.44 4.02 6.98
C ALA A 22 45.33 3.24 6.24
N LEU A 23 45.46 1.90 6.16
CA LEU A 23 44.44 1.02 5.57
C LEU A 23 43.16 0.95 6.42
N SER A 24 43.25 1.05 7.75
CA SER A 24 42.07 1.08 8.63
C SER A 24 41.30 2.41 8.60
N LEU A 25 41.97 3.53 8.27
CA LEU A 25 41.34 4.85 8.18
C LEU A 25 40.63 5.10 6.84
N GLY A 26 41.01 4.39 5.77
CA GLY A 26 40.34 4.44 4.46
C GLY A 26 39.07 3.57 4.36
N ALA A 27 38.85 2.65 5.31
CA ALA A 27 37.74 1.69 5.26
C ALA A 27 36.37 2.26 5.68
N CYS A 28 36.32 3.49 6.22
CA CYS A 28 35.10 4.09 6.76
C CYS A 28 34.55 5.26 5.94
N THR A 29 35.12 5.58 4.77
CA THR A 29 34.55 6.62 3.90
C THR A 29 33.42 6.03 3.06
N VAL A 30 32.18 6.11 3.57
CA VAL A 30 30.98 5.83 2.78
C VAL A 30 30.74 7.03 1.86
N ILE A 31 31.36 7.00 0.67
CA ILE A 31 31.08 8.01 -0.36
C ILE A 31 29.77 7.57 -1.04
N PRO A 32 28.69 8.37 -0.97
CA PRO A 32 27.45 8.04 -1.66
C PRO A 32 27.71 8.05 -3.16
N THR A 33 27.73 6.86 -3.77
CA THR A 33 27.84 6.70 -5.21
C THR A 33 26.48 7.07 -5.84
N PRO A 34 26.43 8.03 -6.78
CA PRO A 34 25.19 8.33 -7.48
C PRO A 34 24.71 7.10 -8.26
N ILE A 35 23.38 6.97 -8.39
CA ILE A 35 22.78 5.89 -9.17
C ILE A 35 23.18 6.05 -10.64
N ASP A 36 23.74 4.99 -11.24
CA ASP A 36 23.99 4.95 -12.68
C ASP A 36 22.66 4.76 -13.43
N VAL A 37 22.18 5.85 -14.02
CA VAL A 37 20.91 5.90 -14.75
C VAL A 37 20.94 4.98 -15.98
N ASN A 38 22.11 4.77 -16.59
CA ASN A 38 22.24 3.94 -17.80
C ASN A 38 22.11 2.44 -17.50
N GLN A 39 22.49 2.01 -16.28
CA GLN A 39 22.32 0.62 -15.83
C GLN A 39 20.96 0.36 -15.18
N SER A 40 20.30 1.41 -14.68
CA SER A 40 19.04 1.28 -13.95
C SER A 40 17.87 0.81 -14.82
N ALA A 41 17.76 1.33 -16.05
CA ALA A 41 16.67 0.96 -16.97
C ALA A 41 16.68 -0.53 -17.39
N PRO A 42 17.81 -1.11 -17.87
CA PRO A 42 17.84 -2.53 -18.22
C PRO A 42 17.65 -3.45 -17.02
N GLN A 43 18.17 -3.08 -15.83
CA GLN A 43 17.93 -3.83 -14.60
C GLN A 43 16.47 -3.79 -14.18
N ALA A 44 15.81 -2.64 -14.26
CA ALA A 44 14.38 -2.52 -13.96
C ALA A 44 13.53 -3.39 -14.89
N LYS A 45 13.85 -3.41 -16.19
CA LYS A 45 13.19 -4.29 -17.16
C LYS A 45 13.39 -5.76 -16.82
N GLN A 46 14.62 -6.17 -16.53
CA GLN A 46 14.91 -7.56 -16.18
C GLN A 46 14.17 -8.01 -14.91
N ARG A 47 14.09 -7.13 -13.90
CA ARG A 47 13.31 -7.40 -12.67
C ARG A 47 11.82 -7.54 -12.97
N LEU A 48 11.27 -6.69 -13.84
CA LEU A 48 9.89 -6.80 -14.28
C LEU A 48 9.65 -8.13 -15.01
N ASP A 49 10.55 -8.52 -15.92
CA ASP A 49 10.44 -9.76 -16.69
C ASP A 49 10.50 -11.00 -15.77
N THR A 50 11.35 -10.99 -14.73
CA THR A 50 11.38 -12.07 -13.73
C THR A 50 10.10 -12.12 -12.89
N LEU A 51 9.54 -10.96 -12.52
CA LEU A 51 8.31 -10.90 -11.73
C LEU A 51 7.12 -11.49 -12.51
N ILE A 52 7.02 -11.18 -13.80
CA ILE A 52 5.96 -11.70 -14.69
C ILE A 52 6.13 -13.20 -14.94
N ALA A 53 7.36 -13.71 -14.98
CA ALA A 53 7.64 -15.13 -15.26
C ALA A 53 7.19 -16.07 -14.13
N ASP A 54 7.16 -15.59 -12.88
CA ASP A 54 6.76 -16.36 -11.69
C ASP A 54 5.23 -16.43 -11.50
N GLU A 55 4.44 -15.80 -12.38
CA GLU A 55 2.99 -15.74 -12.25
C GLU A 55 2.28 -17.02 -12.73
N GLU A 56 1.21 -17.39 -12.04
CA GLU A 56 0.33 -18.48 -12.47
C GLU A 56 -0.30 -18.16 -13.85
N PRO A 57 -0.16 -19.03 -14.86
CA PRO A 57 -0.68 -18.79 -16.21
C PRO A 57 -2.21 -18.75 -16.24
N LEU A 58 -2.76 -18.20 -17.33
CA LEU A 58 -4.21 -18.19 -17.57
C LEU A 58 -4.68 -19.57 -18.03
N HIS A 59 -5.75 -20.07 -17.40
CA HIS A 59 -6.41 -21.30 -17.79
C HIS A 59 -7.89 -21.01 -18.11
N GLY A 60 -8.28 -21.17 -19.38
CA GLY A 60 -9.69 -21.05 -19.78
C GLY A 60 -10.21 -19.62 -19.87
N THR A 61 -11.50 -19.43 -19.58
CA THR A 61 -12.19 -18.14 -19.63
C THR A 61 -12.10 -17.42 -18.29
N VAL A 62 -11.67 -16.17 -18.29
CA VAL A 62 -11.48 -15.36 -17.09
C VAL A 62 -12.83 -14.83 -16.59
N THR A 63 -13.15 -15.10 -15.33
CA THR A 63 -14.32 -14.55 -14.64
C THR A 63 -13.97 -13.22 -13.95
N LEU A 64 -14.99 -12.47 -13.51
CA LEU A 64 -14.78 -11.24 -12.73
C LEU A 64 -13.94 -11.51 -11.47
N TYR A 65 -14.27 -12.57 -10.73
CA TYR A 65 -13.58 -12.94 -9.50
C TYR A 65 -12.16 -13.46 -9.75
N GLU A 66 -11.90 -14.12 -10.89
CA GLU A 66 -10.53 -14.48 -11.28
C GLU A 66 -9.69 -13.23 -11.62
N ALA A 67 -10.27 -12.28 -12.37
CA ALA A 67 -9.60 -11.02 -12.67
C ALA A 67 -9.26 -10.23 -11.39
N MET A 68 -10.19 -10.19 -10.43
CA MET A 68 -9.98 -9.58 -9.10
C MET A 68 -8.90 -10.30 -8.31
N ALA A 69 -8.91 -11.64 -8.27
CA ALA A 69 -7.91 -12.43 -7.58
C ALA A 69 -6.49 -12.18 -8.14
N ARG A 70 -6.36 -12.17 -9.48
CA ARG A 70 -5.09 -11.86 -10.16
C ARG A 70 -4.62 -10.45 -9.85
N ALA A 71 -5.51 -9.47 -9.95
CA ALA A 71 -5.18 -8.09 -9.64
C ALA A 71 -4.72 -7.96 -8.18
N LEU A 72 -5.41 -8.53 -7.20
CA LEU A 72 -4.97 -8.47 -5.81
C LEU A 72 -3.65 -9.18 -5.55
N LYS A 73 -3.41 -10.33 -6.20
CA LYS A 73 -2.19 -11.12 -6.01
C LYS A 73 -0.95 -10.47 -6.63
N TYR A 74 -1.08 -9.86 -7.81
CA TYR A 74 0.05 -9.37 -8.60
C TYR A 74 0.17 -7.85 -8.66
N ASN A 75 -0.82 -7.09 -8.18
CA ASN A 75 -0.73 -5.62 -8.18
C ASN A 75 0.39 -5.11 -7.27
N LEU A 76 1.26 -4.27 -7.85
CA LEU A 76 2.43 -3.74 -7.17
C LEU A 76 2.08 -2.76 -6.04
N ASP A 77 1.01 -1.96 -6.17
CA ASP A 77 0.56 -1.04 -5.11
C ASP A 77 0.10 -1.82 -3.88
N HIS A 78 -0.66 -2.92 -4.05
CA HIS A 78 -1.05 -3.79 -2.95
C HIS A 78 0.18 -4.43 -2.28
N LYS A 79 1.17 -4.87 -3.07
CA LYS A 79 2.42 -5.45 -2.55
C LYS A 79 3.23 -4.44 -1.74
N ILE A 80 3.26 -3.17 -2.15
CA ILE A 80 3.93 -2.09 -1.41
C ILE A 80 3.26 -1.89 -0.04
N GLU A 81 1.93 -1.78 0.01
CA GLU A 81 1.22 -1.60 1.30
C GLU A 81 1.37 -2.83 2.21
N LEU A 82 1.37 -4.05 1.65
CA LEU A 82 1.65 -5.26 2.41
C LEU A 82 3.07 -5.24 3.01
N MET A 83 4.07 -4.82 2.22
CA MET A 83 5.45 -4.69 2.70
C MET A 83 5.60 -3.57 3.73
N ASP A 84 4.87 -2.45 3.61
CA ASP A 84 4.87 -1.39 4.62
C ASP A 84 4.26 -1.90 5.93
N GLU A 85 3.12 -2.62 5.88
CA GLU A 85 2.53 -3.25 7.07
C GLU A 85 3.53 -4.20 7.76
N GLN A 86 4.21 -5.06 6.99
CA GLN A 86 5.26 -5.96 7.50
C GLN A 86 6.44 -5.18 8.08
N LEU A 87 6.86 -4.09 7.44
CA LEU A 87 7.91 -3.22 7.95
C LEU A 87 7.49 -2.60 9.30
N LYS A 88 6.26 -2.11 9.44
CA LYS A 88 5.74 -1.59 10.71
C LYS A 88 5.67 -2.65 11.79
N GLN A 89 5.34 -3.89 11.43
CA GLN A 89 5.37 -5.03 12.33
C GLN A 89 6.80 -5.35 12.80
N LYS A 90 7.79 -5.34 11.91
CA LYS A 90 9.20 -5.54 12.27
C LYS A 90 9.77 -4.39 13.10
N GLN A 91 9.33 -3.16 12.84
CA GLN A 91 9.65 -2.02 13.69
C GLN A 91 9.03 -2.17 15.09
N LEU A 92 7.80 -2.67 15.20
CA LEU A 92 7.18 -2.97 16.50
C LEU A 92 7.97 -4.04 17.28
N GLU A 93 8.36 -5.12 16.60
CA GLU A 93 9.23 -6.15 17.18
C GLU A 93 10.54 -5.53 17.69
N LEU A 94 11.21 -4.72 16.87
CA LEU A 94 12.45 -4.01 17.25
C LEU A 94 12.23 -3.11 18.48
N ARG A 95 11.16 -2.31 18.48
CA ARG A 95 10.80 -1.42 19.60
C ARG A 95 10.50 -2.18 20.88
N SER A 96 10.05 -3.43 20.80
CA SER A 96 9.80 -4.21 22.00
C SER A 96 11.10 -4.62 22.72
N PHE A 97 12.21 -4.75 22.00
CA PHE A 97 13.53 -4.99 22.58
C PHE A 97 14.09 -3.78 23.33
N ASP A 98 13.66 -2.55 23.01
CA ASP A 98 14.05 -1.32 23.73
C ASP A 98 13.64 -1.35 25.22
N MET A 99 12.71 -2.25 25.60
CA MET A 99 12.26 -2.45 26.98
C MET A 99 13.17 -3.39 27.80
N LEU A 100 14.06 -4.14 27.15
CA LEU A 100 14.93 -5.09 27.84
C LEU A 100 16.08 -4.39 28.56
N PRO A 101 16.62 -4.99 29.64
CA PRO A 101 17.85 -4.50 30.24
C PRO A 101 19.01 -4.64 29.25
N SER A 102 19.92 -3.65 29.26
CA SER A 102 21.11 -3.65 28.42
C SER A 102 22.21 -4.50 29.07
N LEU A 103 22.65 -5.53 28.35
CA LEU A 103 23.81 -6.36 28.73
C LEU A 103 24.99 -6.00 27.83
N VAL A 104 26.04 -5.45 28.40
CA VAL A 104 27.22 -4.96 27.68
C VAL A 104 28.46 -5.68 28.19
N ALA A 105 29.23 -6.28 27.29
CA ALA A 105 30.58 -6.76 27.57
C ALA A 105 31.57 -5.70 27.11
N SER A 106 32.38 -5.19 28.02
CA SER A 106 33.38 -4.17 27.74
C SER A 106 34.78 -4.70 28.02
N SER A 107 35.76 -4.25 27.25
CA SER A 107 37.18 -4.44 27.56
C SER A 107 37.91 -3.14 27.32
N GLY A 108 38.72 -2.74 28.30
CA GLY A 108 39.48 -1.50 28.28
C GLY A 108 40.97 -1.78 28.42
N TYR A 109 41.77 -0.97 27.75
CA TYR A 109 43.22 -0.91 27.98
C TYR A 109 43.58 0.53 28.32
N ASN A 110 44.12 0.74 29.51
CA ASN A 110 44.58 2.03 29.99
C ASN A 110 46.11 2.03 30.05
N SER A 111 46.75 3.10 29.57
CA SER A 111 48.20 3.27 29.64
C SER A 111 48.56 4.71 29.96
N ARG A 112 49.48 4.90 30.91
CA ARG A 112 49.96 6.20 31.38
C ARG A 112 51.47 6.34 31.23
N SER A 113 51.90 7.56 30.90
CA SER A 113 53.32 7.94 30.83
C SER A 113 53.96 8.16 32.20
N ASN A 114 53.16 8.31 33.25
CA ASN A 114 53.58 8.49 34.64
C ASN A 114 52.81 7.55 35.59
N ASP A 115 53.37 7.33 36.78
CA ASP A 115 52.70 6.58 37.84
C ASP A 115 51.55 7.39 38.44
N ALA A 116 50.47 6.70 38.80
CA ALA A 116 49.32 7.30 39.48
C ALA A 116 49.65 7.47 40.98
N GLY A 117 50.38 8.52 41.33
CA GLY A 117 50.76 8.79 42.73
C GLY A 117 49.63 9.42 43.55
N ALA A 118 49.39 8.91 44.76
CA ALA A 118 48.50 9.49 45.77
C ALA A 118 49.16 9.43 47.16
N ARG A 119 48.77 10.35 48.06
CA ARG A 119 49.11 10.23 49.48
C ARG A 119 47.97 9.52 50.19
N SER A 120 48.19 8.28 50.62
CA SER A 120 47.16 7.44 51.22
C SER A 120 47.04 7.69 52.72
N ARG A 121 45.85 7.48 53.29
CA ARG A 121 45.62 7.51 54.73
C ARG A 121 45.26 6.10 55.20
N SER A 122 45.95 5.60 56.22
CA SER A 122 45.66 4.27 56.78
C SER A 122 44.25 4.23 57.35
N LEU A 123 43.44 3.26 56.91
CA LEU A 123 42.09 3.04 57.42
C LEU A 123 42.07 2.52 58.87
N LEU A 124 43.18 1.96 59.37
CA LEU A 124 43.31 1.42 60.72
C LEU A 124 43.87 2.43 61.72
N SER A 125 44.86 3.22 61.32
CA SER A 125 45.59 4.13 62.23
C SER A 125 45.34 5.62 61.96
N GLY A 126 44.68 5.98 60.86
CA GLY A 126 44.41 7.38 60.51
C GLY A 126 45.64 8.21 60.12
N ASN A 127 46.84 7.62 60.11
CA ASN A 127 48.08 8.31 59.70
C ASN A 127 48.16 8.43 58.17
N GLN A 128 48.69 9.57 57.69
CA GLN A 128 48.94 9.82 56.28
C GLN A 128 50.31 9.27 55.86
N SER A 129 50.44 8.77 54.63
CA SER A 129 51.73 8.38 54.07
C SER A 129 52.61 9.62 53.90
N LEU A 130 53.88 9.51 54.33
CA LEU A 130 54.86 10.58 54.25
C LEU A 130 55.35 10.80 52.81
N GLU A 131 55.28 9.76 51.96
CA GLU A 131 55.67 9.78 50.56
C GLU A 131 54.49 9.46 49.63
N PRO A 132 54.43 10.05 48.42
CA PRO A 132 53.46 9.66 47.40
C PRO A 132 53.64 8.19 47.02
N SER A 133 52.60 7.39 47.21
CA SER A 133 52.55 5.97 46.89
C SER A 133 51.58 5.74 45.73
N THR A 134 51.75 4.67 44.97
CA THR A 134 50.79 4.27 43.93
C THR A 134 50.15 2.94 44.27
N SER A 135 48.89 2.79 43.90
CA SER A 135 48.11 1.55 43.98
C SER A 135 47.52 1.18 42.61
N SER A 136 48.10 1.72 41.54
CA SER A 136 47.61 1.55 40.19
C SER A 136 48.78 1.44 39.23
N GLU A 137 48.76 0.40 38.40
CA GLU A 137 49.75 0.23 37.35
C GLU A 137 49.67 1.29 36.27
N ARG A 138 50.82 1.55 35.65
CA ARG A 138 50.90 2.41 34.45
C ARG A 138 50.17 1.82 33.26
N ARG A 139 49.96 0.51 33.22
CA ARG A 139 49.24 -0.19 32.17
C ARG A 139 48.28 -1.15 32.85
N SER A 140 46.99 -1.03 32.60
CA SER A 140 46.01 -1.99 33.11
C SER A 140 45.05 -2.37 32.00
N THR A 141 44.63 -3.62 32.03
CA THR A 141 43.57 -4.14 31.18
C THR A 141 42.36 -4.41 32.06
N THR A 142 41.22 -3.86 31.70
CA THR A 142 39.95 -4.10 32.37
C THR A 142 39.03 -4.91 31.47
N ALA A 143 38.20 -5.76 32.06
CA ALA A 143 37.11 -6.42 31.37
C ALA A 143 35.89 -6.42 32.29
N ASP A 144 34.72 -6.14 31.73
CA ASP A 144 33.47 -6.14 32.48
C ASP A 144 32.31 -6.71 31.67
N LEU A 145 31.39 -7.35 32.38
CA LEU A 145 30.08 -7.73 31.87
C LEU A 145 29.03 -7.01 32.73
N GLY A 146 28.46 -5.95 32.20
CA GLY A 146 27.50 -5.08 32.87
C GLY A 146 26.07 -5.28 32.38
N LEU A 147 25.15 -5.59 33.28
CA LEU A 147 23.71 -5.52 33.09
C LEU A 147 23.20 -4.19 33.65
N SER A 148 22.47 -3.41 32.86
CA SER A 148 21.86 -2.16 33.32
C SER A 148 20.41 -2.02 32.89
N TRP A 149 19.58 -1.48 33.79
CA TRP A 149 18.16 -1.27 33.56
C TRP A 149 17.72 0.08 34.13
N ASP A 150 17.12 0.92 33.30
CA ASP A 150 16.57 2.22 33.71
C ASP A 150 15.04 2.17 33.61
N VAL A 151 14.38 2.45 34.74
CA VAL A 151 12.91 2.38 34.88
C VAL A 151 12.21 3.42 34.01
N LEU A 152 12.81 4.61 33.86
CA LEU A 152 12.25 5.67 33.02
C LEU A 152 12.40 5.32 31.54
N ASP A 153 13.59 4.84 31.14
CA ASP A 153 13.82 4.40 29.76
C ASP A 153 12.87 3.25 29.39
N PHE A 154 12.63 2.31 30.30
CA PHE A 154 11.62 1.27 30.14
C PHE A 154 10.21 1.85 29.92
N GLY A 155 9.79 2.80 30.77
CA GLY A 155 8.47 3.45 30.63
C GLY A 155 8.32 4.19 29.29
N LEU A 156 9.37 4.87 28.83
CA LEU A 156 9.39 5.54 27.53
C LEU A 156 9.38 4.54 26.37
N ALA A 157 10.14 3.46 26.46
CA ALA A 157 10.16 2.38 25.47
C ALA A 157 8.78 1.72 25.37
N TYR A 158 8.10 1.49 26.50
CA TYR A 158 6.75 0.94 26.56
C TYR A 158 5.74 1.81 25.81
N VAL A 159 5.75 3.13 26.07
CA VAL A 159 4.86 4.09 25.37
C VAL A 159 5.17 4.12 23.87
N ARG A 160 6.45 4.16 23.49
CA ARG A 160 6.86 4.13 22.07
C ARG A 160 6.49 2.84 21.37
N ALA A 161 6.54 1.70 22.05
CA ALA A 161 6.07 0.43 21.50
C ALA A 161 4.57 0.47 21.22
N HIS A 162 3.76 1.08 22.09
CA HIS A 162 2.32 1.28 21.84
C HIS A 162 2.07 2.24 20.67
N GLN A 163 2.82 3.33 20.55
CA GLN A 163 2.74 4.23 19.39
C GLN A 163 3.07 3.48 18.08
N GLN A 164 4.11 2.64 18.10
CA GLN A 164 4.48 1.83 16.94
C GLN A 164 3.43 0.75 16.60
N ALA A 165 2.73 0.21 17.61
CA ALA A 165 1.61 -0.70 17.38
C ALA A 165 0.45 0.02 16.68
N ASP A 166 0.16 1.27 17.05
CA ASP A 166 -0.84 2.11 16.38
C ASP A 166 -0.45 2.44 14.94
N GLU A 167 0.82 2.74 14.68
CA GLU A 167 1.36 2.95 13.33
C GLU A 167 1.18 1.70 12.44
N ARG A 168 1.34 0.49 12.99
CA ARG A 168 1.07 -0.76 12.28
C ARG A 168 -0.43 -0.92 11.96
N MET A 169 -1.32 -0.51 12.87
CA MET A 169 -2.76 -0.52 12.59
C MET A 169 -3.13 0.50 11.51
N ILE A 170 -2.50 1.68 11.49
CA ILE A 170 -2.66 2.66 10.41
C ILE A 170 -2.25 2.06 9.05
N ALA A 171 -1.10 1.38 8.98
CA ALA A 171 -0.66 0.70 7.76
C ALA A 171 -1.66 -0.39 7.31
N THR A 172 -2.26 -1.11 8.26
CA THR A 172 -3.31 -2.09 7.97
C THR A 172 -4.51 -1.43 7.29
N GLU A 173 -5.00 -0.29 7.82
CA GLU A 173 -6.13 0.45 7.24
C GLU A 173 -5.81 1.05 5.85
N LYS A 174 -4.55 1.47 5.61
CA LYS A 174 -4.10 1.92 4.28
C LYS A 174 -4.09 0.80 3.25
N ARG A 175 -3.58 -0.38 3.62
CA ARG A 175 -3.63 -1.58 2.76
C ARG A 175 -5.07 -1.88 2.34
N ARG A 176 -6.01 -1.84 3.29
CA ARG A 176 -7.43 -2.08 3.03
C ARG A 176 -8.01 -1.09 2.02
N LYS A 177 -7.66 0.19 2.13
CA LYS A 177 -8.07 1.22 1.16
C LYS A 177 -7.56 0.93 -0.27
N VAL A 178 -6.31 0.46 -0.40
CA VAL A 178 -5.73 0.12 -1.70
C VAL A 178 -6.42 -1.11 -2.31
N VAL A 179 -6.72 -2.13 -1.51
CA VAL A 179 -7.49 -3.31 -1.95
C VAL A 179 -8.82 -2.89 -2.58
N ASN A 180 -9.58 -2.02 -1.92
CA ASN A 180 -10.89 -1.59 -2.41
C ASN A 180 -10.79 -0.84 -3.73
N ARG A 181 -9.82 0.07 -3.86
CA ARG A 181 -9.54 0.79 -5.10
C ARG A 181 -9.21 -0.18 -6.25
N ILE A 182 -8.36 -1.17 -6.02
CA ILE A 182 -8.00 -2.17 -7.04
C ILE A 182 -9.24 -2.95 -7.50
N LEU A 183 -10.09 -3.37 -6.57
CA LEU A 183 -11.31 -4.12 -6.90
C LEU A 183 -12.32 -3.27 -7.70
N GLU A 184 -12.46 -1.99 -7.38
CA GLU A 184 -13.27 -1.04 -8.15
C GLU A 184 -12.75 -0.87 -9.59
N ASP A 185 -11.43 -0.65 -9.74
CA ASP A 185 -10.78 -0.49 -11.04
C ASP A 185 -10.95 -1.75 -11.91
N VAL A 186 -10.75 -2.93 -11.33
CA VAL A 186 -10.91 -4.22 -12.01
C VAL A 186 -12.35 -4.46 -12.43
N ARG A 187 -13.33 -4.19 -11.56
CA ARG A 187 -14.75 -4.38 -11.92
C ARG A 187 -15.13 -3.50 -13.11
N THR A 188 -14.73 -2.24 -13.08
CA THR A 188 -14.97 -1.29 -14.17
C THR A 188 -14.33 -1.75 -15.48
N ALA A 189 -13.05 -2.13 -15.45
CA ALA A 189 -12.32 -2.59 -16.62
C ALA A 189 -12.88 -3.92 -17.17
N TYR A 190 -13.28 -4.84 -16.29
CA TYR A 190 -13.86 -6.14 -16.64
C TYR A 190 -15.11 -5.98 -17.48
N TRP A 191 -16.10 -5.20 -17.01
CA TRP A 191 -17.35 -5.03 -17.74
C TRP A 191 -17.18 -4.29 -19.07
N ARG A 192 -16.27 -3.32 -19.16
CA ARG A 192 -15.92 -2.67 -20.44
C ARG A 192 -15.31 -3.66 -21.42
N ALA A 193 -14.42 -4.54 -20.94
CA ALA A 193 -13.82 -5.58 -21.78
C ALA A 193 -14.82 -6.68 -22.18
N VAL A 194 -15.78 -7.04 -21.30
CA VAL A 194 -16.89 -7.94 -21.65
C VAL A 194 -17.74 -7.33 -22.76
N SER A 195 -18.06 -6.04 -22.69
CA SER A 195 -18.80 -5.35 -23.77
C SER A 195 -18.03 -5.34 -25.08
N ALA A 196 -16.69 -5.18 -25.01
CA ALA A 196 -15.82 -5.28 -26.17
C ALA A 196 -15.90 -6.66 -26.84
N ASP A 197 -15.72 -7.74 -26.07
CA ASP A 197 -15.76 -9.10 -26.60
C ASP A 197 -17.15 -9.44 -27.20
N ARG A 198 -18.26 -8.92 -26.64
CA ARG A 198 -19.63 -9.10 -27.18
C ARG A 198 -19.85 -8.45 -28.54
N THR A 199 -19.34 -7.23 -28.70
CA THR A 199 -19.69 -6.37 -29.83
C THR A 199 -18.65 -6.43 -30.95
N PHE A 200 -17.45 -6.97 -30.68
CA PHE A 200 -16.35 -7.03 -31.64
C PHE A 200 -16.75 -7.63 -32.99
N LYS A 201 -17.34 -8.83 -33.00
CA LYS A 201 -17.75 -9.49 -34.26
C LYS A 201 -18.78 -8.65 -35.04
N LYS A 202 -19.76 -8.08 -34.32
CA LYS A 202 -20.82 -7.23 -34.91
C LYS A 202 -20.22 -5.98 -35.56
N LEU A 203 -19.19 -5.39 -34.95
CA LEU A 203 -18.49 -4.22 -35.48
C LEU A 203 -17.69 -4.53 -36.73
N VAL A 204 -16.98 -5.67 -36.77
CA VAL A 204 -16.25 -6.12 -37.96
C VAL A 204 -17.22 -6.37 -39.13
N ASP A 205 -18.34 -7.04 -38.85
CA ASP A 205 -19.37 -7.30 -39.86
C ASP A 205 -20.00 -6.00 -40.39
N LEU A 206 -20.27 -5.04 -39.49
CA LEU A 206 -20.81 -3.71 -39.80
C LEU A 206 -19.82 -2.86 -40.61
N GLU A 207 -18.53 -2.87 -40.27
CA GLU A 207 -17.50 -2.17 -41.04
C GLU A 207 -17.45 -2.67 -42.48
N GLY A 208 -17.43 -3.99 -42.66
CA GLY A 208 -17.46 -4.61 -43.98
C GLY A 208 -18.73 -4.27 -44.76
N LEU A 209 -19.89 -4.22 -44.08
CA LEU A 209 -21.15 -3.80 -44.70
C LEU A 209 -21.13 -2.32 -45.12
N ALA A 210 -20.64 -1.42 -44.26
CA ALA A 210 -20.54 0.01 -44.55
C ALA A 210 -19.60 0.28 -45.74
N GLN A 211 -18.42 -0.37 -45.78
CA GLN A 211 -17.48 -0.27 -46.90
C GLN A 211 -18.08 -0.75 -48.22
N ARG A 212 -18.80 -1.88 -48.23
CA ARG A 212 -19.49 -2.37 -49.43
C ARG A 212 -20.58 -1.40 -49.90
N SER A 213 -21.34 -0.85 -48.94
CA SER A 213 -22.42 0.10 -49.22
C SER A 213 -21.88 1.41 -49.79
N LEU A 214 -20.70 1.86 -49.33
CA LEU A 214 -20.06 3.09 -49.80
C LEU A 214 -19.61 2.96 -51.25
N ARG A 215 -18.93 1.85 -51.59
CA ARG A 215 -18.54 1.54 -52.97
C ARG A 215 -19.74 1.50 -53.92
N GLN A 216 -20.85 0.91 -53.47
CA GLN A 216 -22.10 0.90 -54.25
C GLN A 216 -22.67 2.31 -54.43
N ALA A 217 -22.59 3.18 -53.43
CA ALA A 217 -23.01 4.57 -53.53
C ALA A 217 -22.14 5.38 -54.50
N GLU A 218 -20.83 5.18 -54.49
CA GLU A 218 -19.88 5.79 -55.44
C GLU A 218 -20.17 5.34 -56.89
N GLU A 219 -20.48 4.05 -57.09
CA GLU A 219 -20.91 3.54 -58.41
C GLU A 219 -22.23 4.15 -58.88
N MET A 220 -23.20 4.35 -57.98
CA MET A 220 -24.48 5.00 -58.29
C MET A 220 -24.30 6.47 -58.70
N GLU A 221 -23.35 7.17 -58.08
CA GLU A 221 -22.96 8.53 -58.44
C GLU A 221 -22.33 8.56 -59.84
N ALA A 222 -21.32 7.72 -60.07
CA ALA A 222 -20.59 7.64 -61.34
C ALA A 222 -21.52 7.33 -62.52
N ARG A 223 -22.53 6.49 -62.30
CA ARG A 223 -23.52 6.08 -63.29
C ARG A 223 -24.75 7.00 -63.36
N ARG A 224 -24.84 8.04 -62.51
CA ARG A 224 -25.97 8.99 -62.42
C ARG A 224 -27.34 8.31 -62.27
N ILE A 225 -27.40 7.21 -61.51
CA ILE A 225 -28.62 6.40 -61.34
C ILE A 225 -29.64 7.10 -60.43
N VAL A 226 -29.15 7.88 -59.46
CA VAL A 226 -29.96 8.59 -58.46
C VAL A 226 -29.54 10.06 -58.45
N ALA A 227 -30.42 10.95 -57.99
CA ALA A 227 -30.14 12.36 -57.85
C ALA A 227 -28.82 12.60 -57.07
N PRO A 228 -27.88 13.44 -57.57
CA PRO A 228 -26.55 13.59 -56.99
C PRO A 228 -26.56 13.92 -55.49
N LEU A 229 -27.45 14.82 -55.06
CA LEU A 229 -27.56 15.22 -53.66
C LEU A 229 -27.96 14.05 -52.75
N THR A 230 -28.83 13.15 -53.22
CA THR A 230 -29.26 11.96 -52.46
C THR A 230 -28.12 10.96 -52.31
N VAL A 231 -27.32 10.75 -53.37
CA VAL A 231 -26.17 9.84 -53.32
C VAL A 231 -25.08 10.39 -52.42
N LEU A 232 -24.76 11.68 -52.50
CA LEU A 232 -23.79 12.32 -51.60
C LEU A 232 -24.26 12.29 -50.13
N GLY A 233 -25.56 12.45 -49.88
CA GLY A 233 -26.15 12.25 -48.55
C GLY A 233 -25.95 10.83 -48.02
N TYR A 234 -26.11 9.82 -48.87
CA TYR A 234 -25.83 8.42 -48.53
C TYR A 234 -24.35 8.22 -48.22
N GLN A 235 -23.44 8.70 -49.07
CA GLN A 235 -22.00 8.59 -48.83
C GLN A 235 -21.59 9.25 -47.49
N ARG A 236 -22.08 10.46 -47.19
CA ARG A 236 -21.83 11.15 -45.91
C ARG A 236 -22.26 10.29 -44.72
N ASP A 237 -23.47 9.73 -44.76
CA ASP A 237 -24.01 8.96 -43.65
C ASP A 237 -23.23 7.65 -43.43
N LEU A 238 -22.76 7.01 -44.50
CA LEU A 238 -21.90 5.82 -44.42
C LEU A 238 -20.49 6.15 -43.89
N LEU A 239 -19.91 7.26 -44.33
CA LEU A 239 -18.62 7.75 -43.82
C LEU A 239 -18.71 8.07 -42.32
N GLN A 240 -19.83 8.64 -41.88
CA GLN A 240 -20.09 8.85 -40.45
C GLN A 240 -20.15 7.52 -39.69
N VAL A 241 -20.88 6.53 -40.21
CA VAL A 241 -20.92 5.18 -39.60
C VAL A 241 -19.53 4.56 -39.52
N GLN A 242 -18.72 4.67 -40.58
CA GLN A 242 -17.34 4.18 -40.56
C GLN A 242 -16.48 4.85 -39.48
N GLY A 243 -16.56 6.19 -39.37
CA GLY A 243 -15.85 6.93 -38.33
C GLY A 243 -16.28 6.54 -36.92
N ASP A 244 -17.57 6.31 -36.71
CA ASP A 244 -18.13 5.86 -35.43
C ASP A 244 -17.71 4.43 -35.08
N VAL A 245 -17.70 3.50 -36.05
CA VAL A 245 -17.20 2.13 -35.87
C VAL A 245 -15.72 2.13 -35.52
N GLN A 246 -14.89 2.88 -36.23
CA GLN A 246 -13.45 2.97 -35.94
C GLN A 246 -13.18 3.56 -34.56
N ARG A 247 -13.95 4.57 -34.14
CA ARG A 247 -13.86 5.13 -32.78
C ARG A 247 -14.19 4.08 -31.73
N LEU A 248 -15.30 3.37 -31.91
CA LEU A 248 -15.75 2.35 -30.97
C LEU A 248 -14.76 1.18 -30.90
N GLN A 249 -14.22 0.72 -32.03
CA GLN A 249 -13.18 -0.32 -32.05
C GLN A 249 -11.94 0.09 -31.22
N ARG A 250 -11.48 1.35 -31.31
CA ARG A 250 -10.35 1.83 -30.51
C ARG A 250 -10.66 1.84 -29.01
N GLU A 251 -11.83 2.34 -28.63
CA GLU A 251 -12.28 2.38 -27.22
C GLU A 251 -12.36 0.96 -26.62
N LEU A 252 -12.91 0.01 -27.37
CA LEU A 252 -13.05 -1.38 -26.95
C LEU A 252 -11.70 -2.12 -26.87
N ALA A 253 -10.77 -1.86 -27.80
CA ALA A 253 -9.41 -2.41 -27.72
C ALA A 253 -8.63 -1.89 -26.50
N GLN A 254 -8.85 -0.61 -26.14
CA GLN A 254 -8.26 -0.02 -24.95
C GLN A 254 -8.80 -0.67 -23.67
N ALA A 255 -10.11 -0.96 -23.60
CA ALA A 255 -10.71 -1.61 -22.43
C ALA A 255 -10.08 -2.97 -22.10
N LYS A 256 -9.86 -3.82 -23.12
CA LYS A 256 -9.21 -5.13 -22.94
C LYS A 256 -7.75 -4.99 -22.49
N SER A 257 -7.04 -4.02 -23.05
CA SER A 257 -5.65 -3.71 -22.65
C SER A 257 -5.55 -3.20 -21.21
N GLN A 258 -6.52 -2.40 -20.77
CA GLN A 258 -6.58 -1.89 -19.40
C GLN A 258 -6.84 -3.00 -18.38
N LEU A 259 -7.77 -3.92 -18.69
CA LEU A 259 -8.01 -5.09 -17.84
C LEU A 259 -6.77 -6.00 -17.76
N ALA A 260 -6.10 -6.21 -18.90
CA ALA A 260 -4.86 -6.99 -18.95
C ALA A 260 -3.80 -6.38 -18.00
N ALA A 261 -3.62 -5.07 -18.04
CA ALA A 261 -2.68 -4.36 -17.17
C ALA A 261 -3.04 -4.51 -15.68
N LEU A 262 -4.34 -4.42 -15.33
CA LEU A 262 -4.79 -4.60 -13.94
C LEU A 262 -4.59 -6.03 -13.43
N MET A 263 -4.68 -7.03 -14.31
CA MET A 263 -4.39 -8.44 -14.02
C MET A 263 -2.89 -8.78 -14.08
N ASN A 264 -2.03 -7.77 -14.29
CA ASN A 264 -0.58 -7.89 -14.50
C ASN A 264 -0.15 -8.72 -15.73
N LEU A 265 -1.02 -8.82 -16.74
CA LEU A 265 -0.72 -9.50 -18.00
C LEU A 265 0.09 -8.61 -18.95
N ARG A 266 0.83 -9.25 -19.86
CA ARG A 266 1.55 -8.54 -20.93
C ARG A 266 0.59 -7.75 -21.82
N PRO A 267 1.01 -6.57 -22.32
CA PRO A 267 0.27 -5.89 -23.39
C PRO A 267 0.08 -6.84 -24.58
N ASN A 268 -1.15 -7.00 -25.06
CA ASN A 268 -1.57 -7.96 -26.10
C ASN A 268 -1.64 -9.44 -25.69
N ALA A 269 -1.66 -9.77 -24.40
CA ALA A 269 -2.02 -11.12 -23.97
C ALA A 269 -3.39 -11.51 -24.53
N ASP A 270 -3.49 -12.68 -25.17
CA ASP A 270 -4.77 -13.19 -25.65
C ASP A 270 -5.47 -13.94 -24.51
N PHE A 271 -6.67 -13.50 -24.17
CA PHE A 271 -7.52 -14.12 -23.17
C PHE A 271 -8.99 -13.94 -23.55
N LYS A 272 -9.81 -14.88 -23.09
CA LYS A 272 -11.26 -14.88 -23.30
C LYS A 272 -11.94 -14.58 -21.98
N LEU A 273 -12.92 -13.68 -22.01
CA LEU A 273 -13.73 -13.36 -20.85
C LEU A 273 -14.94 -14.29 -20.78
N MET A 274 -15.32 -14.66 -19.55
CA MET A 274 -16.64 -15.23 -19.32
C MET A 274 -17.69 -14.12 -19.54
N LEU A 275 -18.71 -14.42 -20.33
CA LEU A 275 -19.80 -13.50 -20.67
C LEU A 275 -20.98 -13.76 -19.71
N PRO A 276 -21.11 -13.03 -18.59
CA PRO A 276 -22.18 -13.27 -17.62
C PRO A 276 -23.56 -12.94 -18.21
N ASP A 277 -24.57 -13.73 -17.88
CA ASP A 277 -25.92 -13.49 -18.37
C ASP A 277 -26.49 -12.16 -17.84
N ARG A 278 -27.27 -11.46 -18.68
CA ARG A 278 -27.87 -10.14 -18.36
C ARG A 278 -29.09 -10.23 -17.42
N THR A 279 -29.27 -11.36 -16.75
CA THR A 279 -30.46 -11.70 -15.94
C THR A 279 -30.28 -11.47 -14.45
N ASP A 280 -29.15 -10.91 -14.02
CA ASP A 280 -28.89 -10.70 -12.59
C ASP A 280 -29.90 -9.76 -11.95
N ILE A 281 -30.30 -10.16 -10.74
CA ILE A 281 -31.21 -9.43 -9.87
C ILE A 281 -30.61 -8.05 -9.61
N MET A 282 -31.40 -7.00 -9.85
CA MET A 282 -30.99 -5.64 -9.53
C MET A 282 -30.75 -5.55 -8.02
N PRO A 283 -29.54 -5.19 -7.56
CA PRO A 283 -29.26 -5.16 -6.13
C PRO A 283 -30.22 -4.20 -5.42
N GLU A 284 -30.66 -4.54 -4.21
CA GLU A 284 -31.47 -3.65 -3.40
C GLU A 284 -30.59 -2.82 -2.45
N LEU A 285 -31.14 -1.72 -1.94
CA LEU A 285 -30.46 -0.94 -0.92
C LEU A 285 -30.34 -1.77 0.37
N PRO A 286 -29.15 -1.85 0.98
CA PRO A 286 -28.94 -2.72 2.15
C PRO A 286 -29.59 -2.22 3.45
N GLY A 287 -30.13 -1.00 3.48
CA GLY A 287 -30.79 -0.42 4.66
C GLY A 287 -31.26 1.03 4.46
N SER A 288 -31.61 1.70 5.55
CA SER A 288 -31.95 3.12 5.58
C SER A 288 -30.71 4.02 5.41
N ALA A 289 -30.91 5.29 5.05
CA ALA A 289 -29.80 6.23 4.87
C ALA A 289 -29.00 6.45 6.18
N ASP A 290 -29.71 6.50 7.32
CA ASP A 290 -29.09 6.74 8.62
C ASP A 290 -28.28 5.52 9.09
N GLU A 291 -28.78 4.30 8.88
CA GLU A 291 -28.02 3.07 9.16
C GLU A 291 -26.73 2.99 8.32
N MET A 292 -26.79 3.38 7.04
CA MET A 292 -25.61 3.43 6.18
C MET A 292 -24.57 4.43 6.69
N VAL A 293 -25.01 5.62 7.14
CA VAL A 293 -24.12 6.63 7.70
C VAL A 293 -23.47 6.13 9.00
N LEU A 294 -24.27 5.60 9.94
CA LEU A 294 -23.76 5.03 11.19
C LEU A 294 -22.76 3.89 10.94
N THR A 295 -23.04 3.05 9.95
CA THR A 295 -22.11 2.02 9.50
C THR A 295 -20.80 2.64 9.01
N GLY A 296 -20.88 3.65 8.14
CA GLY A 296 -19.73 4.40 7.63
C GLY A 296 -18.85 4.97 8.74
N LEU A 297 -19.45 5.59 9.75
CA LEU A 297 -18.73 6.17 10.88
C LEU A 297 -17.94 5.15 11.72
N ARG A 298 -18.37 3.88 11.71
CA ARG A 298 -17.74 2.81 12.50
C ARG A 298 -16.65 2.04 11.74
N TYR A 299 -16.85 1.82 10.45
CA TYR A 299 -16.01 0.90 9.69
C TYR A 299 -15.08 1.57 8.68
N ARG A 300 -15.24 2.86 8.38
CA ARG A 300 -14.37 3.56 7.43
C ARG A 300 -12.90 3.56 7.85
N PRO A 301 -11.98 3.09 6.97
CA PRO A 301 -10.54 3.11 7.24
C PRO A 301 -9.99 4.49 7.60
N GLU A 302 -10.47 5.56 6.96
CA GLU A 302 -9.97 6.92 7.21
C GLU A 302 -10.30 7.42 8.63
N LEU A 303 -11.46 7.06 9.17
CA LEU A 303 -11.84 7.43 10.54
C LEU A 303 -11.07 6.59 11.57
N ARG A 304 -10.80 5.31 11.26
CA ARG A 304 -9.94 4.47 12.11
C ARG A 304 -8.50 4.97 12.13
N GLU A 305 -7.95 5.36 10.98
CA GLU A 305 -6.65 6.00 10.90
C GLU A 305 -6.61 7.27 11.75
N ALA A 306 -7.62 8.12 11.65
CA ALA A 306 -7.73 9.33 12.48
C ALA A 306 -7.75 9.00 13.99
N ALA A 307 -8.52 7.99 14.39
CA ALA A 307 -8.58 7.52 15.77
C ALA A 307 -7.23 6.99 16.29
N TYR A 308 -6.48 6.22 15.48
CA TYR A 308 -5.13 5.77 15.84
C TYR A 308 -4.16 6.95 15.98
N ARG A 309 -4.23 7.94 15.09
CA ARG A 309 -3.41 9.16 15.20
C ARG A 309 -3.71 9.95 16.48
N GLN A 310 -4.98 10.07 16.86
CA GLN A 310 -5.37 10.68 18.13
C GLN A 310 -4.81 9.88 19.32
N ARG A 311 -4.81 8.55 19.26
CA ARG A 311 -4.23 7.69 20.32
C ARG A 311 -2.72 7.85 20.43
N ILE A 312 -1.99 7.93 19.31
CA ILE A 312 -0.56 8.21 19.27
C ILE A 312 -0.24 9.55 19.93
N ASN A 313 -1.02 10.61 19.63
CA ASN A 313 -0.83 11.93 20.23
C ASN A 313 -1.10 11.92 21.75
N LYS A 314 -2.12 11.18 22.21
CA LYS A 314 -2.36 10.96 23.66
C LYS A 314 -1.20 10.22 24.33
N LEU A 315 -0.63 9.21 23.66
CA LEU A 315 0.56 8.51 24.14
C LEU A 315 1.79 9.44 24.17
N GLU A 316 1.91 10.37 23.21
CA GLU A 316 2.99 11.36 23.21
C GLU A 316 2.91 12.32 24.40
N MET A 317 1.70 12.70 24.82
CA MET A 317 1.50 13.46 26.06
C MET A 317 2.05 12.71 27.28
N ASN A 318 1.78 11.40 27.37
CA ASN A 318 2.30 10.56 28.44
C ASN A 318 3.83 10.45 28.36
N ALA A 319 4.40 10.30 27.15
CA ALA A 319 5.84 10.28 26.95
C ALA A 319 6.50 11.60 27.39
N ALA A 320 5.88 12.75 27.08
CA ALA A 320 6.35 14.07 27.50
C ALA A 320 6.36 14.21 29.03
N LEU A 321 5.33 13.73 29.71
CA LEU A 321 5.28 13.70 31.17
C LEU A 321 6.36 12.79 31.75
N LEU A 322 6.51 11.57 31.24
CA LEU A 322 7.54 10.64 31.68
C LEU A 322 8.94 11.25 31.53
N ARG A 323 9.24 11.90 30.40
CA ARG A 323 10.54 12.57 30.16
C ARG A 323 10.89 13.66 31.17
N ALA A 324 9.90 14.21 31.89
CA ALA A 324 10.12 15.21 32.93
C ALA A 324 10.45 14.59 34.31
N LEU A 325 10.25 13.27 34.49
CA LEU A 325 10.51 12.56 35.75
C LEU A 325 12.01 12.23 35.92
N PRO A 326 12.46 11.99 37.17
CA PRO A 326 13.80 11.44 37.42
C PRO A 326 13.92 10.00 36.88
N SER A 327 15.09 9.66 36.36
CA SER A 327 15.45 8.30 35.96
C SER A 327 16.09 7.55 37.12
N VAL A 328 15.79 6.26 37.23
CA VAL A 328 16.35 5.35 38.24
C VAL A 328 16.98 4.19 37.49
N LYS A 329 18.30 4.12 37.54
CA LYS A 329 19.11 3.12 36.83
C LYS A 329 19.76 2.16 37.81
N GLY A 330 19.41 0.88 37.72
CA GLY A 330 20.13 -0.21 38.35
C GLY A 330 21.27 -0.69 37.46
N LEU A 331 22.43 -0.98 38.04
CA LEU A 331 23.56 -1.59 37.37
C LEU A 331 24.10 -2.77 38.20
N LEU A 332 24.28 -3.90 37.54
CA LEU A 332 24.93 -5.10 38.06
C LEU A 332 26.09 -5.43 37.14
N GLY A 333 27.30 -5.61 37.66
CA GLY A 333 28.49 -5.83 36.85
C GLY A 333 29.40 -6.90 37.43
N PHE A 334 29.93 -7.76 36.56
CA PHE A 334 31.07 -8.62 36.84
C PHE A 334 32.30 -7.95 36.26
N ASN A 335 33.30 -7.65 37.08
CA ASN A 335 34.45 -6.84 36.69
C ASN A 335 35.75 -7.59 36.92
N HIS A 336 36.74 -7.32 36.07
CA HIS A 336 38.12 -7.78 36.14
C HIS A 336 39.07 -6.61 35.89
N ASP A 337 40.15 -6.51 36.69
CA ASP A 337 41.24 -5.57 36.48
C ASP A 337 42.59 -6.27 36.67
N SER A 338 43.47 -6.14 35.68
CA SER A 338 44.79 -6.77 35.68
C SER A 338 45.77 -6.19 36.70
N ASN A 339 45.48 -5.01 37.27
CA ASN A 339 46.33 -4.27 38.19
C ASN A 339 46.85 -5.14 39.36
N ASP A 340 48.16 -5.36 39.44
CA ASP A 340 48.82 -6.19 40.45
C ASP A 340 48.74 -5.62 41.87
N TYR A 341 48.45 -4.32 42.00
CA TYR A 341 48.23 -3.70 43.31
C TYR A 341 46.87 -4.02 43.93
N LEU A 342 45.95 -4.66 43.18
CA LEU A 342 44.65 -5.11 43.71
C LEU A 342 44.79 -6.46 44.42
N PHE A 343 44.23 -6.54 45.63
CA PHE A 343 44.14 -7.80 46.35
C PHE A 343 43.18 -8.79 45.67
N GLU A 344 42.00 -8.30 45.24
CA GLU A 344 41.06 -9.06 44.42
C GLU A 344 41.00 -8.45 43.02
N LYS A 345 41.38 -9.24 42.01
CA LYS A 345 41.34 -8.82 40.61
C LYS A 345 39.96 -8.96 39.97
N ASN A 346 39.04 -9.66 40.63
CA ASN A 346 37.67 -9.88 40.17
C ASN A 346 36.67 -9.44 41.25
N TRP A 347 35.62 -8.74 40.87
CA TRP A 347 34.55 -8.39 41.81
C TRP A 347 33.20 -8.23 41.12
N VAL A 348 32.14 -8.47 41.91
CA VAL A 348 30.76 -8.16 41.52
C VAL A 348 30.40 -6.80 42.10
N SER A 349 29.88 -5.91 41.26
CA SER A 349 29.39 -4.60 41.67
C SER A 349 27.89 -4.51 41.45
N ALA A 350 27.15 -4.05 42.46
CA ALA A 350 25.76 -3.63 42.33
C ALA A 350 25.67 -2.14 42.70
N SER A 351 25.04 -1.35 41.85
CA SER A 351 24.82 0.08 42.10
C SER A 351 23.46 0.53 41.60
N ALA A 352 22.90 1.53 42.27
CA ALA A 352 21.70 2.23 41.82
C ALA A 352 22.03 3.71 41.68
N LYS A 353 21.65 4.30 40.55
CA LYS A 353 21.86 5.72 40.27
C LYS A 353 20.50 6.37 39.99
N VAL A 354 20.23 7.46 40.69
CA VAL A 354 19.11 8.34 40.37
C VAL A 354 19.67 9.56 39.64
N SER A 355 19.12 9.88 38.47
CA SER A 355 19.48 11.07 37.70
C SER A 355 18.26 11.83 37.27
N TRP A 356 18.28 13.16 37.37
CA TRP A 356 17.17 14.00 36.94
C TRP A 356 17.66 15.16 36.08
N ASN A 357 17.14 15.24 34.85
CA ASN A 357 17.36 16.40 34.01
C ASN A 357 16.32 17.48 34.32
N LEU A 358 16.67 18.42 35.21
CA LEU A 358 15.78 19.50 35.65
C LEU A 358 15.33 20.42 34.50
N LEU A 359 16.10 20.50 33.41
CA LEU A 359 15.69 21.28 32.23
C LEU A 359 14.42 20.71 31.58
N ASN A 360 14.16 19.40 31.69
CA ASN A 360 12.95 18.80 31.14
C ASN A 360 11.68 19.29 31.85
N VAL A 361 11.76 19.66 33.14
CA VAL A 361 10.64 20.23 33.89
C VAL A 361 10.23 21.59 33.32
N PHE A 362 11.22 22.44 32.98
CA PHE A 362 10.97 23.74 32.36
C PHE A 362 10.50 23.63 30.90
N ARG A 363 10.91 22.56 30.20
CA ARG A 363 10.48 22.28 28.82
C ARG A 363 9.07 21.71 28.73
N TYR A 364 8.62 20.96 29.73
CA TYR A 364 7.34 20.26 29.73
C TYR A 364 6.13 21.17 29.40
N PRO A 365 5.96 22.38 29.97
CA PRO A 365 4.83 23.25 29.60
C PRO A 365 4.83 23.72 28.13
N ALA A 366 6.01 23.87 27.51
CA ALA A 366 6.10 24.21 26.10
C ALA A 366 5.76 23.01 25.21
N GLU A 367 6.27 21.84 25.58
CA GLU A 367 5.98 20.58 24.88
C GLU A 367 4.51 20.17 24.98
N LYS A 368 3.93 20.24 26.19
CA LYS A 368 2.51 20.01 26.42
C LYS A 368 1.64 20.87 25.52
N ARG A 369 1.90 22.19 25.44
CA ARG A 369 1.17 23.11 24.56
C ARG A 369 1.29 22.74 23.08
N ALA A 370 2.45 22.24 22.65
CA ALA A 370 2.65 21.80 21.28
C ALA A 370 1.83 20.53 20.97
N ILE A 371 1.82 19.54 21.88
CA ILE A 371 1.05 18.31 21.74
C ILE A 371 -0.46 18.61 21.79
N GLU A 372 -0.91 19.52 22.66
CA GLU A 372 -2.30 19.98 22.72
C GLU A 372 -2.72 20.71 21.44
N ALA A 373 -1.85 21.54 20.88
CA ALA A 373 -2.10 22.20 19.60
C ALA A 373 -2.24 21.17 18.46
N GLU A 374 -1.39 20.13 18.44
CA GLU A 374 -1.53 19.01 17.50
C GLU A 374 -2.83 18.24 17.73
N ALA A 375 -3.22 17.99 18.98
CA ALA A 375 -4.48 17.34 19.33
C ALA A 375 -5.69 18.10 18.77
N ASN A 376 -5.69 19.44 18.89
CA ASN A 376 -6.73 20.29 18.32
C ASN A 376 -6.78 20.19 16.79
N VAL A 377 -5.63 20.13 16.11
CA VAL A 377 -5.59 19.91 14.65
C VAL A 377 -6.15 18.53 14.28
N LEU A 378 -5.81 17.50 15.04
CA LEU A 378 -6.33 16.14 14.81
C LEU A 378 -7.84 16.06 15.04
N ASP A 379 -8.37 16.75 16.04
CA ASP A 379 -9.81 16.85 16.31
C ASP A 379 -10.57 17.53 15.15
N GLN A 380 -10.06 18.67 14.67
CA GLN A 380 -10.67 19.36 13.51
C GLN A 380 -10.60 18.53 12.22
N ARG A 381 -9.51 17.76 12.02
CA ARG A 381 -9.40 16.81 10.91
C ARG A 381 -10.40 15.67 11.03
N ASP A 382 -10.60 15.14 12.23
CA ASP A 382 -11.57 14.07 12.49
C ASP A 382 -13.01 14.53 12.23
N MET A 383 -13.38 15.74 12.66
CA MET A 383 -14.68 16.35 12.34
C MET A 383 -14.87 16.53 10.82
N ALA A 384 -13.85 17.01 10.12
CA ALA A 384 -13.89 17.17 8.67
C ALA A 384 -14.01 15.82 7.95
N LEU A 385 -13.28 14.79 8.39
CA LEU A 385 -13.37 13.43 7.86
C LEU A 385 -14.75 12.82 8.13
N THR A 386 -15.30 13.02 9.31
CA THR A 386 -16.66 12.60 9.68
C THR A 386 -17.69 13.20 8.73
N MET A 387 -17.66 14.52 8.53
CA MET A 387 -18.54 15.20 7.57
C MET A 387 -18.35 14.69 6.13
N ALA A 388 -17.10 14.45 5.72
CA ALA A 388 -16.79 13.91 4.40
C ALA A 388 -17.35 12.49 4.22
N VAL A 389 -17.21 11.62 5.22
CA VAL A 389 -17.75 10.25 5.19
C VAL A 389 -19.27 10.25 5.10
N MET A 390 -19.96 11.05 5.93
CA MET A 390 -21.43 11.18 5.85
C MET A 390 -21.86 11.64 4.46
N THR A 391 -21.18 12.65 3.91
CA THR A 391 -21.46 13.17 2.56
C THR A 391 -21.20 12.10 1.49
N GLN A 392 -20.10 11.37 1.57
CA GLN A 392 -19.75 10.32 0.62
C GLN A 392 -20.77 9.18 0.63
N VAL A 393 -21.25 8.75 1.81
CA VAL A 393 -22.31 7.73 1.92
C VAL A 393 -23.59 8.22 1.25
N HIS A 394 -24.00 9.46 1.55
CA HIS A 394 -25.21 10.03 0.96
C HIS A 394 -25.12 10.14 -0.57
N VAL A 395 -23.98 10.62 -1.09
CA VAL A 395 -23.72 10.74 -2.52
C VAL A 395 -23.67 9.35 -3.19
N ALA A 396 -23.01 8.37 -2.58
CA ALA A 396 -22.95 7.01 -3.11
C ALA A 396 -24.34 6.37 -3.20
N ARG A 397 -25.16 6.56 -2.16
CA ARG A 397 -26.56 6.10 -2.14
C ARG A 397 -27.39 6.76 -3.23
N LEU A 398 -27.32 8.08 -3.37
CA LEU A 398 -28.03 8.81 -4.43
C LEU A 398 -27.59 8.34 -5.82
N ARG A 399 -26.28 8.17 -6.03
CA ARG A 399 -25.72 7.69 -7.30
C ARG A 399 -26.24 6.30 -7.64
N PHE A 400 -26.27 5.38 -6.68
CA PHE A 400 -26.82 4.04 -6.87
C PHE A 400 -28.30 4.07 -7.30
N VAL A 401 -29.14 4.84 -6.58
CA VAL A 401 -30.56 4.99 -6.93
C VAL A 401 -30.74 5.57 -8.34
N ARG A 402 -29.93 6.56 -8.72
CA ARG A 402 -29.99 7.17 -10.07
C ARG A 402 -29.55 6.21 -11.17
N LEU A 403 -28.44 5.50 -10.99
CA LEU A 403 -27.97 4.54 -11.98
C LEU A 403 -28.92 3.34 -12.13
N SER A 404 -29.61 2.95 -11.06
CA SER A 404 -30.67 1.92 -11.13
C SER A 404 -31.84 2.37 -12.02
N GLN A 405 -32.29 3.64 -11.87
CA GLN A 405 -33.32 4.23 -12.72
C GLN A 405 -32.87 4.37 -14.19
N GLU A 406 -31.61 4.78 -14.38
CA GLU A 406 -30.99 4.93 -15.70
C GLU A 406 -30.88 3.57 -16.43
N LEU A 407 -30.41 2.53 -15.75
CA LEU A 407 -30.31 1.19 -16.31
C LEU A 407 -31.69 0.66 -16.76
N ASN A 408 -32.74 0.86 -15.97
CA ASN A 408 -34.10 0.48 -16.38
C ASN A 408 -34.54 1.22 -17.66
N THR A 409 -34.18 2.49 -17.81
CA THR A 409 -34.48 3.27 -19.02
C THR A 409 -33.68 2.77 -20.23
N ILE A 410 -32.39 2.52 -20.06
CA ILE A 410 -31.49 2.01 -21.10
C ILE A 410 -31.89 0.59 -21.53
N SER A 411 -32.27 -0.27 -20.59
CA SER A 411 -32.79 -1.61 -20.85
C SER A 411 -34.03 -1.58 -21.75
N ARG A 412 -34.99 -0.70 -21.45
CA ARG A 412 -36.18 -0.50 -22.29
C ARG A 412 -35.81 0.05 -23.68
N SER A 413 -34.89 1.01 -23.73
CA SER A 413 -34.39 1.59 -24.98
C SER A 413 -33.74 0.52 -25.87
N GLN A 414 -32.90 -0.34 -25.29
CA GLN A 414 -32.29 -1.46 -26.00
C GLN A 414 -33.34 -2.44 -26.53
N SER A 415 -34.32 -2.83 -25.73
CA SER A 415 -35.39 -3.71 -26.18
C SER A 415 -36.17 -3.12 -27.38
N VAL A 416 -36.41 -1.81 -27.38
CA VAL A 416 -37.02 -1.11 -28.52
C VAL A 416 -36.09 -1.12 -29.74
N GLN A 417 -34.80 -0.83 -29.56
CA GLN A 417 -33.82 -0.83 -30.66
C GLN A 417 -33.65 -2.22 -31.28
N GLU A 418 -33.66 -3.28 -30.49
CA GLU A 418 -33.61 -4.67 -30.97
C GLU A 418 -34.82 -5.00 -31.87
N ARG A 419 -36.02 -4.55 -31.47
CA ARG A 419 -37.23 -4.70 -32.29
C ARG A 419 -37.17 -3.87 -33.57
N ILE A 420 -36.64 -2.64 -33.52
CA ILE A 420 -36.41 -1.80 -34.71
C ILE A 420 -35.45 -2.52 -35.67
N LEU A 421 -34.33 -3.04 -35.17
CA LEU A 421 -33.36 -3.74 -36.00
C LEU A 421 -33.98 -4.99 -36.65
N ALA A 422 -34.78 -5.76 -35.92
CA ALA A 422 -35.47 -6.94 -36.47
C ALA A 422 -36.43 -6.58 -37.61
N LEU A 423 -37.20 -5.49 -37.46
CA LEU A 423 -38.07 -4.95 -38.51
C LEU A 423 -37.24 -4.41 -39.70
N SER A 424 -36.16 -3.68 -39.43
CA SER A 424 -35.27 -3.13 -40.46
C SER A 424 -34.60 -4.23 -41.31
N ARG A 425 -34.13 -5.30 -40.67
CA ARG A 425 -33.60 -6.49 -41.36
C ARG A 425 -34.67 -7.16 -42.23
N SER A 426 -35.90 -7.25 -41.73
CA SER A 426 -37.03 -7.84 -42.48
C SER A 426 -37.43 -6.96 -43.67
N GLY A 427 -37.49 -5.64 -43.49
CA GLY A 427 -37.78 -4.68 -44.55
C GLY A 427 -36.71 -4.64 -45.63
N TYR A 428 -35.43 -4.75 -45.26
CA TYR A 428 -34.34 -4.85 -46.23
C TYR A 428 -34.46 -6.10 -47.11
N LYS A 429 -34.82 -7.26 -46.53
CA LYS A 429 -35.04 -8.51 -47.29
C LYS A 429 -36.14 -8.38 -48.35
N VAL A 430 -37.20 -7.62 -48.06
CA VAL A 430 -38.30 -7.37 -49.00
C VAL A 430 -38.12 -6.07 -49.82
N LYS A 431 -36.92 -5.48 -49.79
CA LYS A 431 -36.56 -4.24 -50.50
C LYS A 431 -37.41 -3.01 -50.13
N SER A 432 -38.05 -2.99 -48.97
CA SER A 432 -38.82 -1.84 -48.48
C SER A 432 -37.98 -0.83 -47.68
N ILE A 433 -36.79 -1.23 -47.23
CA ILE A 433 -35.83 -0.38 -46.51
C ILE A 433 -34.53 -0.36 -47.28
N SER A 434 -33.89 0.82 -47.37
CA SER A 434 -32.60 0.98 -48.04
C SER A 434 -31.47 0.35 -47.24
N GLN A 435 -30.39 -0.04 -47.92
CA GLN A 435 -29.19 -0.56 -47.27
C GLN A 435 -28.56 0.46 -46.32
N GLN A 436 -28.66 1.76 -46.64
CA GLN A 436 -28.25 2.87 -45.76
C GLN A 436 -28.94 2.80 -44.41
N SER A 437 -30.26 2.70 -44.43
CA SER A 437 -31.07 2.67 -43.21
C SER A 437 -30.77 1.41 -42.41
N LEU A 438 -30.57 0.25 -43.07
CA LEU A 438 -30.15 -0.95 -42.38
C LEU A 438 -28.78 -0.78 -41.70
N VAL A 439 -27.77 -0.25 -42.39
CA VAL A 439 -26.43 0.00 -41.83
C VAL A 439 -26.51 0.91 -40.60
N ARG A 440 -27.35 1.96 -40.66
CA ARG A 440 -27.59 2.85 -39.52
C ARG A 440 -28.23 2.11 -38.34
N GLU A 441 -29.25 1.29 -38.58
CA GLU A 441 -29.92 0.56 -37.49
C GLU A 441 -29.05 -0.55 -36.89
N GLU A 442 -28.15 -1.17 -37.67
CA GLU A 442 -27.12 -2.08 -37.16
C GLU A 442 -26.15 -1.33 -36.23
N LEU A 443 -25.67 -0.14 -36.64
CA LEU A 443 -24.84 0.71 -35.77
C LEU A 443 -25.58 1.10 -34.48
N ASN A 444 -26.82 1.59 -34.59
CA ASN A 444 -27.63 1.98 -33.44
C ASN A 444 -27.85 0.82 -32.47
N SER A 445 -28.04 -0.40 -32.99
CA SER A 445 -28.17 -1.60 -32.16
C SER A 445 -26.87 -1.92 -31.41
N VAL A 446 -25.71 -1.83 -32.07
CA VAL A 446 -24.42 -2.05 -31.39
C VAL A 446 -24.18 -0.97 -30.33
N LEU A 447 -24.45 0.30 -30.65
CA LEU A 447 -24.34 1.40 -29.68
C LEU A 447 -25.28 1.21 -28.49
N SER A 448 -26.51 0.75 -28.73
CA SER A 448 -27.47 0.48 -27.65
C SER A 448 -27.00 -0.67 -26.74
N GLU A 449 -26.34 -1.68 -27.30
CA GLU A 449 -25.78 -2.78 -26.54
C GLU A 449 -24.60 -2.35 -25.67
N VAL A 450 -23.67 -1.56 -26.24
CA VAL A 450 -22.55 -0.96 -25.50
C VAL A 450 -23.06 -0.07 -24.37
N ARG A 451 -24.08 0.77 -24.64
CA ARG A 451 -24.71 1.62 -23.62
C ARG A 451 -25.32 0.79 -22.49
N TYR A 452 -26.01 -0.31 -22.82
CA TYR A 452 -26.55 -1.21 -21.80
C TYR A 452 -25.45 -1.81 -20.94
N ASP A 453 -24.43 -2.41 -21.55
CA ASP A 453 -23.34 -3.05 -20.81
C ASP A 453 -22.57 -2.01 -19.94
N THR A 454 -22.42 -0.77 -20.43
CA THR A 454 -21.80 0.33 -19.68
C THR A 454 -22.66 0.75 -18.49
N ALA A 455 -23.97 0.96 -18.69
CA ALA A 455 -24.88 1.33 -17.60
C ALA A 455 -25.00 0.23 -16.55
N TYR A 456 -24.95 -1.04 -16.98
CA TYR A 456 -24.93 -2.19 -16.07
C TYR A 456 -23.63 -2.20 -15.24
N ALA A 457 -22.48 -1.97 -15.88
CA ALA A 457 -21.19 -1.83 -15.20
C ALA A 457 -21.21 -0.70 -14.16
N ASP A 458 -21.73 0.48 -14.56
CA ASP A 458 -21.83 1.64 -13.68
C ASP A 458 -22.73 1.37 -12.47
N LEU A 459 -23.85 0.66 -12.66
CA LEU A 459 -24.71 0.23 -11.56
C LEU A 459 -23.95 -0.69 -10.60
N GLN A 460 -23.31 -1.74 -11.11
CA GLN A 460 -22.54 -2.69 -10.29
C GLN A 460 -21.40 -2.00 -9.52
N ASN A 461 -20.71 -1.06 -10.16
CA ASN A 461 -19.70 -0.23 -9.52
C ASN A 461 -20.30 0.68 -8.44
N SER A 462 -21.44 1.32 -8.72
CA SER A 462 -22.09 2.19 -7.73
C SER A 462 -22.60 1.42 -6.52
N TYR A 463 -23.01 0.16 -6.71
CA TYR A 463 -23.37 -0.75 -5.63
C TYR A 463 -22.16 -1.06 -4.76
N ALA A 464 -21.04 -1.48 -5.35
CA ALA A 464 -19.81 -1.72 -4.60
C ALA A 464 -19.31 -0.44 -3.90
N ASN A 465 -19.34 0.70 -4.58
CA ASN A 465 -18.94 1.98 -4.01
C ASN A 465 -19.84 2.41 -2.84
N LEU A 466 -21.11 2.02 -2.83
CA LEU A 466 -21.99 2.22 -1.68
C LEU A 466 -21.48 1.43 -0.47
N TYR A 467 -21.11 0.15 -0.63
CA TYR A 467 -20.53 -0.65 0.45
C TYR A 467 -19.15 -0.15 0.90
N ALA A 468 -18.28 0.19 -0.05
CA ALA A 468 -17.02 0.85 0.23
C ALA A 468 -17.24 2.16 1.00
N SER A 469 -18.30 2.90 0.66
CA SER A 469 -18.63 4.15 1.32
C SER A 469 -19.09 3.98 2.77
N MET A 470 -19.61 2.81 3.12
CA MET A 470 -19.92 2.42 4.50
C MET A 470 -18.72 1.78 5.21
N GLY A 471 -17.59 1.63 4.51
CA GLY A 471 -16.44 0.90 5.02
C GLY A 471 -16.76 -0.57 5.29
N LEU A 472 -17.63 -1.22 4.52
CA LEU A 472 -17.98 -2.65 4.70
C LEU A 472 -17.15 -3.61 3.84
N ASP A 473 -16.14 -3.11 3.13
CA ASP A 473 -15.34 -3.89 2.18
C ASP A 473 -14.46 -4.95 2.85
N ASN A 474 -14.49 -6.18 2.33
CA ASN A 474 -13.44 -7.20 2.20
C ASN A 474 -12.46 -7.55 3.35
N PHE A 475 -12.64 -7.04 4.59
CA PHE A 475 -11.67 -7.20 5.69
C PHE A 475 -11.41 -8.62 6.21
N ALA A 476 -12.04 -9.65 5.64
CA ALA A 476 -11.86 -11.04 6.07
C ALA A 476 -11.07 -11.90 5.06
N ILE A 477 -10.78 -11.40 3.86
CA ILE A 477 -9.88 -12.13 2.96
C ILE A 477 -8.46 -11.79 3.43
N ASP A 478 -7.93 -12.59 4.34
CA ASP A 478 -6.51 -12.58 4.63
C ASP A 478 -5.80 -13.11 3.38
N ILE A 479 -5.53 -12.20 2.43
CA ILE A 479 -4.79 -12.51 1.21
C ILE A 479 -3.36 -12.80 1.66
N THR A 480 -3.12 -14.03 2.08
CA THR A 480 -1.78 -14.51 2.35
C THR A 480 -1.11 -14.80 1.02
N SER A 481 0.19 -14.49 0.92
CA SER A 481 0.95 -14.58 -0.33
C SER A 481 1.03 -16.00 -0.92
N ASP A 482 0.69 -17.02 -0.13
CA ASP A 482 0.69 -18.44 -0.47
C ASP A 482 -0.64 -18.95 -1.05
N MET A 483 -1.73 -18.18 -1.01
CA MET A 483 -2.99 -18.60 -1.63
C MET A 483 -2.88 -18.70 -3.15
N SER A 484 -3.35 -19.82 -3.71
CA SER A 484 -3.51 -19.97 -5.16
C SER A 484 -4.57 -19.01 -5.71
N ILE A 485 -4.50 -18.67 -7.01
CA ILE A 485 -5.54 -17.83 -7.63
C ILE A 485 -6.91 -18.47 -7.46
N GLY A 486 -7.04 -19.78 -7.68
CA GLY A 486 -8.33 -20.47 -7.54
C GLY A 486 -8.94 -20.37 -6.14
N ALA A 487 -8.11 -20.44 -5.09
CA ALA A 487 -8.57 -20.25 -3.71
C ALA A 487 -9.03 -18.80 -3.46
N LEU A 488 -8.29 -17.81 -3.98
CA LEU A 488 -8.66 -16.40 -3.88
C LEU A 488 -9.94 -16.08 -4.66
N THR A 489 -10.09 -16.65 -5.85
CA THR A 489 -11.30 -16.51 -6.68
C THR A 489 -12.53 -17.01 -5.93
N LYS A 490 -12.44 -18.21 -5.35
CA LYS A 490 -13.55 -18.77 -4.56
C LYS A 490 -13.87 -17.93 -3.32
N ALA A 491 -12.85 -17.49 -2.60
CA ALA A 491 -13.04 -16.64 -1.42
C ALA A 491 -13.72 -15.30 -1.77
N LEU A 492 -13.37 -14.70 -2.91
CA LEU A 492 -14.00 -13.47 -3.42
C LEU A 492 -15.45 -13.71 -3.85
N GLU A 493 -15.73 -14.85 -4.48
CA GLU A 493 -17.07 -15.25 -4.93
C GLU A 493 -18.02 -15.52 -3.75
N ASP A 494 -17.59 -16.35 -2.80
CA ASP A 494 -18.36 -16.67 -1.59
C ASP A 494 -18.66 -15.38 -0.78
N HIS A 495 -17.67 -14.50 -0.63
CA HIS A 495 -17.81 -13.26 0.14
C HIS A 495 -18.79 -12.27 -0.50
N TRP A 496 -18.78 -12.14 -1.83
CA TRP A 496 -19.65 -11.20 -2.54
C TRP A 496 -21.11 -11.68 -2.57
N THR A 497 -21.34 -12.99 -2.53
CA THR A 497 -22.70 -13.56 -2.48
C THR A 497 -23.31 -13.51 -1.08
N GLU A 498 -22.56 -13.81 -0.02
CA GLU A 498 -23.07 -13.80 1.37
C GLU A 498 -23.34 -12.38 1.92
N ARG A 499 -22.48 -11.39 1.63
CA ARG A 499 -22.64 -10.03 2.16
C ARG A 499 -23.56 -9.13 1.34
N ALA A 500 -23.86 -9.48 0.08
CA ALA A 500 -24.80 -8.72 -0.74
C ALA A 500 -26.21 -8.66 -0.12
N THR A 501 -26.52 -9.52 0.86
CA THR A 501 -27.86 -9.68 1.40
C THR A 501 -28.13 -9.04 2.77
N THR A 502 -27.13 -8.62 3.56
CA THR A 502 -27.39 -8.12 4.93
C THR A 502 -26.35 -7.13 5.47
N LEU A 503 -26.78 -6.00 6.04
CA LEU A 503 -25.94 -5.17 6.91
C LEU A 503 -25.62 -5.92 8.21
N PRO A 504 -24.44 -5.67 8.84
CA PRO A 504 -24.15 -6.21 10.16
C PRO A 504 -25.19 -5.76 11.18
N GLN A 505 -25.80 -6.69 11.92
CA GLN A 505 -26.71 -6.33 13.00
C GLN A 505 -25.95 -5.63 14.14
N PHE A 506 -26.45 -4.47 14.57
CA PHE A 506 -25.87 -3.74 15.69
C PHE A 506 -26.48 -4.23 17.00
N GLN A 507 -25.63 -4.67 17.95
CA GLN A 507 -26.03 -4.66 19.36
C GLN A 507 -26.01 -3.22 19.85
N GLU A 508 -27.15 -2.71 20.30
CA GLU A 508 -27.21 -1.44 21.01
C GLU A 508 -26.26 -1.49 22.21
N VAL A 509 -25.31 -0.56 22.24
CA VAL A 509 -24.51 -0.33 23.44
C VAL A 509 -25.48 0.30 24.43
N GLN A 510 -25.97 -0.48 25.39
CA GLN A 510 -26.71 0.06 26.54
C GLN A 510 -25.78 1.05 27.23
N GLY A 511 -26.14 2.33 27.16
CA GLY A 511 -25.43 3.44 27.77
C GLY A 511 -25.57 3.46 29.28
#